data_AF-A0A7S1IYE9-F1
#
_entry.id   AF-A0A7S1IYE9-F1
#
_cell.length_a   1.000
_cell.length_b   1.000
_cell.length_c   1.000
_cell.angle_alpha   90.00
_cell.angle_beta   90.00
_cell.angle_gamma   90.00
#
_symmetry.space_group_name_H-M   'P 1'
#
loop_
_entity.id
_entity.type
_entity.pdbx_description
1 polymer ?
#
loop_
_entity_poly.entity_id
_entity_poly.type
_entity_poly.pdbx_seq_one_letter_code
_entity_poly.pdbx_strand_id
1 'polypeptide(L)'
;FSMTMLRFTMLCLLGLTLRASADAEVPSCVQLSGFHCRSGYGEANNGQYELAGRTADGRPYYKSGAEGGRQRWLYYDTNCGGSGEGWTRGWFLGNTEPSTTAEGLRVPTDTVGDCWN
;
A
#
# COMPACT_ATOMS: atom_id res chain seq x y z
N PHE A 1 -7.55 -53.45 7.54
CA PHE A 1 -8.68 -52.56 7.86
C PHE A 1 -8.82 -51.55 6.74
N SER A 2 -9.77 -51.83 5.84
CA SER A 2 -10.14 -51.02 4.70
C SER A 2 -11.23 -50.06 5.17
N MET A 3 -11.03 -48.74 5.05
CA MET A 3 -12.05 -47.75 5.39
C MET A 3 -12.59 -47.14 4.11
N THR A 4 -13.85 -47.50 3.89
CA THR A 4 -14.71 -47.26 2.75
C THR A 4 -14.89 -45.78 2.45
N MET A 5 -14.73 -45.44 1.18
CA MET A 5 -15.01 -44.16 0.56
C MET A 5 -16.48 -43.77 0.78
N LEU A 6 -16.73 -42.76 1.62
CA LEU A 6 -18.09 -42.26 1.88
C LEU A 6 -18.52 -41.37 0.70
N ARG A 7 -19.35 -41.92 -0.19
CA ARG A 7 -20.01 -41.18 -1.27
C ARG A 7 -21.02 -40.19 -0.69
N PHE A 8 -20.68 -38.91 -0.68
CA PHE A 8 -21.64 -37.83 -0.44
C PHE A 8 -22.30 -37.45 -1.78
N THR A 9 -23.43 -38.08 -2.07
CA THR A 9 -24.34 -37.62 -3.11
C THR A 9 -25.22 -36.53 -2.47
N MET A 10 -24.89 -35.26 -2.69
CA MET A 10 -25.76 -34.14 -2.35
C MET A 10 -25.94 -33.29 -3.61
N LEU A 11 -27.06 -33.53 -4.27
CA LEU A 11 -27.55 -32.73 -5.40
C LEU A 11 -28.24 -31.48 -4.85
N CYS A 12 -27.96 -30.35 -5.49
CA CYS A 12 -28.76 -29.12 -5.50
C CYS A 12 -28.76 -28.26 -4.22
N LEU A 13 -27.87 -27.26 -4.19
CA LEU A 13 -28.22 -25.84 -4.27
C LEU A 13 -26.93 -25.03 -4.11
N LEU A 14 -26.54 -24.35 -5.19
CA LEU A 14 -25.67 -23.16 -5.21
C LEU A 14 -24.68 -23.08 -4.04
N GLY A 15 -23.59 -23.85 -4.15
CA GLY A 15 -22.39 -23.66 -3.36
C GLY A 15 -21.70 -22.36 -3.74
N LEU A 16 -22.34 -21.21 -3.48
CA LEU A 16 -21.61 -19.97 -3.28
C LEU A 16 -20.86 -20.16 -1.95
N THR A 17 -19.67 -20.75 -2.05
CA THR A 17 -18.65 -20.42 -1.05
C THR A 17 -18.44 -18.92 -1.18
N LEU A 18 -19.09 -18.13 -0.33
CA LEU A 18 -18.60 -16.79 -0.04
C LEU A 18 -17.22 -16.99 0.59
N ARG A 19 -16.20 -17.12 -0.26
CA ARG A 19 -14.90 -16.61 0.12
C ARG A 19 -15.16 -15.13 0.34
N ALA A 20 -15.26 -14.72 1.60
CA ALA A 20 -15.01 -13.34 1.95
C ALA A 20 -13.68 -13.01 1.29
N SER A 21 -13.75 -12.19 0.24
CA SER A 21 -12.56 -11.70 -0.42
C SER A 21 -11.81 -10.92 0.64
N ALA A 22 -10.73 -11.48 1.16
CA ALA A 22 -9.78 -10.74 1.98
C ALA A 22 -9.07 -9.65 1.15
N ASP A 23 -9.35 -9.55 -0.16
CA ASP A 23 -9.18 -8.32 -0.93
C ASP A 23 -10.29 -7.36 -0.51
N ALA A 24 -10.02 -6.57 0.53
CA ALA A 24 -10.62 -5.25 0.61
C ALA A 24 -10.39 -4.58 -0.75
N GLU A 25 -11.46 -4.18 -1.43
CA GLU A 25 -11.36 -3.51 -2.73
C GLU A 25 -10.40 -2.32 -2.58
N VAL A 26 -9.34 -2.33 -3.40
CA VAL A 26 -8.33 -1.26 -3.35
C VAL A 26 -9.02 0.05 -3.70
N PRO A 27 -9.05 1.04 -2.79
CA PRO A 27 -9.68 2.32 -3.08
C PRO A 27 -9.02 2.95 -4.31
N SER A 28 -9.83 3.49 -5.23
CA SER A 28 -9.32 4.31 -6.34
C SER A 28 -8.69 5.62 -5.86
N CYS A 29 -8.92 5.99 -4.60
CA CYS A 29 -8.45 7.21 -4.01
C CYS A 29 -8.44 7.12 -2.47
N VAL A 30 -7.52 7.83 -1.81
CA VAL A 30 -7.45 8.03 -0.37
C VAL A 30 -7.29 9.51 -0.01
N GLN A 31 -7.77 9.91 1.17
CA GLN A 31 -7.64 11.28 1.69
C GLN A 31 -6.65 11.28 2.85
N LEU A 32 -5.56 12.04 2.73
CA LEU A 32 -4.69 12.37 3.85
C LEU A 32 -5.16 13.67 4.49
N SER A 33 -5.35 13.68 5.81
CA SER A 33 -5.82 14.85 6.54
C SER A 33 -5.29 14.86 7.98
N GLY A 34 -5.33 16.02 8.62
CA GLY A 34 -4.94 16.18 10.02
C GLY A 34 -3.44 16.35 10.27
N PHE A 35 -2.59 16.29 9.24
CA PHE A 35 -1.17 16.61 9.38
C PHE A 35 -1.01 18.12 9.55
N HIS A 36 -0.48 18.56 10.68
CA HIS A 36 -0.28 19.98 10.95
C HIS A 36 0.97 20.20 11.80
N CYS A 37 1.77 21.19 11.40
CA CYS A 37 2.89 21.71 12.16
C CYS A 37 2.61 23.19 12.48
N ARG A 38 3.07 23.68 13.65
CA ARG A 38 2.89 25.09 14.02
C ARG A 38 3.40 26.08 12.95
N SER A 39 4.44 25.70 12.21
CA SER A 39 5.03 26.51 11.13
C SER A 39 4.28 26.42 9.79
N GLY A 40 3.23 25.60 9.68
CA GLY A 40 2.61 25.22 8.41
C GLY A 40 3.44 24.25 7.56
N TYR A 41 4.61 23.82 8.06
CA TYR A 41 5.46 22.89 7.33
C TYR A 41 4.72 21.58 7.06
N GLY A 42 4.72 21.16 5.78
CA GLY A 42 4.12 19.91 5.31
C GLY A 42 2.59 19.88 5.26
N GLU A 43 1.90 20.99 5.51
CA GLU A 43 0.43 21.04 5.34
C GLU A 43 -0.03 20.67 3.93
N ALA A 44 0.79 21.00 2.93
CA ALA A 44 0.58 20.61 1.53
C ALA A 44 0.63 19.08 1.28
N ASN A 45 1.04 18.28 2.26
CA ASN A 45 0.93 16.83 2.17
C ASN A 45 -0.52 16.36 2.37
N ASN A 46 -1.35 17.11 3.10
CA ASN A 46 -2.78 16.79 3.22
C ASN A 46 -3.43 16.96 1.85
N GLY A 47 -4.40 16.10 1.55
CA GLY A 47 -5.10 16.14 0.27
C GLY A 47 -5.51 14.77 -0.21
N GLN A 48 -6.03 14.78 -1.42
CA GLN A 48 -6.48 13.60 -2.12
C GLN A 48 -5.31 12.93 -2.84
N TYR A 49 -5.21 11.61 -2.72
CA TYR A 49 -4.23 10.77 -3.39
C TYR A 49 -4.93 9.70 -4.23
N GLU A 50 -4.71 9.72 -5.53
CA GLU A 50 -5.32 8.79 -6.48
C GLU A 50 -4.49 7.52 -6.61
N LEU A 51 -5.16 6.38 -6.80
CA LEU A 51 -4.50 5.11 -7.05
C LEU A 51 -3.65 5.22 -8.33
N ALA A 52 -2.34 5.01 -8.18
CA ALA A 52 -1.41 5.10 -9.29
C ALA A 52 -1.00 3.72 -9.83
N GLY A 53 -0.97 2.71 -8.96
CA GLY A 53 -0.65 1.35 -9.38
C GLY A 53 -0.47 0.40 -8.21
N ARG A 54 0.26 -0.69 -8.48
CA ARG A 54 0.68 -1.67 -7.49
C ARG A 54 2.18 -1.85 -7.52
N THR A 55 2.74 -2.05 -6.34
CA THR A 55 4.16 -2.36 -6.14
C THR A 55 4.43 -3.83 -6.42
N ALA A 56 5.70 -4.26 -6.37
CA ALA A 56 6.12 -5.62 -6.72
C ALA A 56 5.44 -6.70 -5.87
N ASP A 57 5.16 -6.41 -4.59
CA ASP A 57 4.46 -7.30 -3.66
C ASP A 57 2.93 -7.23 -3.78
N GLY A 58 2.42 -6.49 -4.76
CA GLY A 58 1.00 -6.35 -5.08
C GLY A 58 0.27 -5.25 -4.30
N ARG A 59 0.93 -4.54 -3.38
CA ARG A 59 0.29 -3.49 -2.58
C ARG A 59 0.05 -2.22 -3.39
N PRO A 60 -1.08 -1.52 -3.17
CA PRO A 60 -1.38 -0.29 -3.89
C PRO A 60 -0.44 0.85 -3.47
N TYR A 61 -0.19 1.76 -4.40
CA TYR A 61 0.42 3.05 -4.13
C TYR A 61 -0.37 4.16 -4.79
N TYR A 62 -0.30 5.35 -4.20
CA TYR A 62 -1.12 6.49 -4.56
C TYR A 62 -0.27 7.72 -4.86
N LYS A 63 -0.77 8.61 -5.72
CA LYS A 63 -0.13 9.86 -6.11
C LYS A 63 -1.00 11.06 -5.74
N SER A 64 -0.40 12.10 -5.20
CA SER A 64 -1.10 13.37 -4.99
C SER A 64 -1.33 14.08 -6.33
N GLY A 65 -2.26 15.04 -6.34
CA GLY A 65 -2.26 16.09 -7.36
C GLY A 65 -0.95 16.90 -7.35
N ALA A 66 -0.63 17.56 -8.46
CA ALA A 66 0.56 18.41 -8.60
C ALA A 66 0.38 19.83 -8.00
N GLU A 67 -0.28 19.95 -6.84
CA GLU A 67 -0.48 21.25 -6.22
C GLU A 67 0.85 21.81 -5.66
N GLY A 68 1.17 23.07 -5.99
CA GLY A 68 2.43 23.70 -5.57
C GLY A 68 3.69 23.12 -6.24
N GLY A 69 3.56 22.34 -7.31
CA GLY A 69 4.67 21.87 -8.14
C GLY A 69 5.47 20.68 -7.59
N ARG A 70 4.98 20.03 -6.53
CA ARG A 70 5.62 18.84 -5.94
C ARG A 70 4.64 17.70 -5.81
N GLN A 71 4.79 16.70 -6.67
CA GLN A 71 4.04 15.46 -6.57
C GLN A 71 4.55 14.63 -5.39
N ARG A 72 3.62 14.03 -4.65
CA ARG A 72 3.91 13.14 -3.53
C ARG A 72 3.36 11.76 -3.81
N TRP A 73 4.01 10.76 -3.23
CA TRP A 73 3.65 9.36 -3.36
C TRP A 73 3.38 8.77 -1.99
N LEU A 74 2.25 8.08 -1.85
CA LEU A 74 1.87 7.38 -0.63
C LEU A 74 1.93 5.87 -0.89
N TYR A 75 2.75 5.17 -0.12
CA TYR A 75 2.97 3.74 -0.28
C TYR A 75 3.27 3.06 1.06
N TYR A 76 3.08 1.75 1.14
CA TYR A 76 3.44 0.95 2.31
C TYR A 76 4.78 0.25 2.06
N ASP A 77 5.73 0.41 2.96
CA ASP A 77 7.01 -0.31 2.92
C ASP A 77 7.24 -1.09 4.23
N THR A 78 7.90 -2.24 4.13
CA THR A 78 8.17 -3.11 5.29
C THR A 78 9.46 -2.77 6.02
N ASN A 79 10.39 -2.07 5.36
CA ASN A 79 11.74 -1.85 5.87
C ASN A 79 12.37 -0.51 5.44
N CYS A 80 11.80 0.21 4.47
CA CYS A 80 12.19 1.56 4.06
C CYS A 80 13.74 1.76 3.94
N GLY A 81 14.47 0.71 3.54
CA GLY A 81 15.92 0.74 3.41
C GLY A 81 16.74 0.95 4.71
N GLY A 82 16.13 0.90 5.90
CA GLY A 82 16.82 1.15 7.16
C GLY A 82 17.33 -0.13 7.85
N SER A 83 18.63 -0.18 8.15
CA SER A 83 19.22 -1.17 9.07
C SER A 83 19.25 -0.69 10.54
N GLY A 84 18.57 0.41 10.85
CA GLY A 84 18.61 1.08 12.16
C GLY A 84 17.26 1.11 12.89
N GLU A 85 17.32 1.24 14.21
CA GLU A 85 16.16 1.38 15.11
C GLU A 85 15.35 2.64 14.74
N GLY A 86 14.12 2.46 14.24
CA GLY A 86 13.21 3.56 13.89
C GLY A 86 12.48 3.38 12.56
N TRP A 87 13.02 2.56 11.65
CA TRP A 87 12.36 2.25 10.37
C TRP A 87 11.47 1.03 10.52
N THR A 88 10.28 1.22 11.10
CA THR A 88 9.28 0.16 11.19
C THR A 88 8.38 0.15 9.96
N ARG A 89 7.89 -1.04 9.59
CA ARG A 89 6.86 -1.24 8.57
C ARG A 89 5.72 -0.22 8.71
N GLY A 90 5.30 0.40 7.62
CA GLY A 90 4.29 1.44 7.69
C GLY A 90 3.98 2.10 6.35
N TRP A 91 3.07 3.08 6.42
CA TRP A 91 2.80 4.00 5.32
C TRP A 91 3.81 5.14 5.34
N PHE A 92 4.27 5.52 4.15
CA PHE A 92 5.27 6.56 3.93
C PHE A 92 4.84 7.52 2.83
N LEU A 93 5.25 8.78 2.99
CA LEU A 93 5.20 9.79 1.94
C LEU A 93 6.58 9.93 1.30
N GLY A 94 6.64 9.76 -0.01
CA GLY A 94 7.85 9.93 -0.82
C GLY A 94 7.76 11.07 -1.82
N ASN A 95 8.92 11.57 -2.24
CA ASN A 95 9.05 12.49 -3.37
C ASN A 95 9.14 11.76 -4.71
N THR A 96 9.43 10.46 -4.67
CA THR A 96 9.67 9.63 -5.85
C THR A 96 8.67 8.48 -5.90
N GLU A 97 8.32 8.05 -7.11
CA GLU A 97 7.45 6.89 -7.33
C GLU A 97 8.09 5.64 -6.72
N PRO A 98 7.34 4.81 -5.97
CA PRO A 98 7.87 3.56 -5.45
C PRO A 98 8.22 2.58 -6.58
N SER A 99 9.24 1.76 -6.35
CA SER A 99 9.58 0.70 -7.30
C SER A 99 8.45 -0.32 -7.44
N THR A 100 8.13 -0.68 -8.69
CA THR A 100 7.14 -1.71 -9.01
C THR A 100 7.75 -3.09 -9.23
N THR A 101 9.09 -3.21 -9.12
CA THR A 101 9.82 -4.46 -9.42
C THR A 101 10.77 -4.91 -8.30
N ALA A 102 11.02 -4.09 -7.28
CA ALA A 102 11.90 -4.43 -6.16
C ALA A 102 11.12 -4.91 -4.92
N GLU A 103 11.70 -5.84 -4.15
CA GLU A 103 11.07 -6.43 -2.93
C GLU A 103 11.00 -5.44 -1.74
N GLY A 104 11.83 -4.40 -1.74
CA GLY A 104 11.60 -3.17 -0.99
C GLY A 104 11.48 -2.04 -2.00
N LEU A 105 10.65 -1.03 -1.76
CA LEU A 105 10.27 -0.02 -2.76
C LEU A 105 11.39 0.95 -3.15
N ARG A 106 12.62 0.57 -2.80
CA ARG A 106 13.92 1.14 -3.10
C ARG A 106 13.93 1.72 -4.52
N VAL A 107 13.84 3.04 -4.56
CA VAL A 107 14.13 3.86 -5.72
C VAL A 107 15.60 3.58 -6.13
N PRO A 108 15.94 3.55 -7.43
CA PRO A 108 17.30 3.21 -7.90
C PRO A 108 18.41 4.15 -7.43
N THR A 109 18.09 5.26 -6.78
CA THR A 109 19.06 6.21 -6.23
C THR A 109 19.03 6.11 -4.71
N ASP A 110 20.11 5.54 -4.18
CA ASP A 110 20.72 5.59 -2.84
C ASP A 110 20.50 6.79 -1.89
N THR A 111 19.52 7.67 -2.09
CA THR A 111 19.17 8.69 -1.09
C THR A 111 18.35 8.08 0.04
N VAL A 112 19.03 7.81 1.15
CA VAL A 112 18.46 7.73 2.50
C VAL A 112 17.62 9.00 2.72
N GLY A 113 16.32 8.98 2.41
CA GLY A 113 15.52 10.22 2.48
C GLY A 113 14.17 10.25 1.77
N ASP A 114 13.70 9.17 1.14
CA ASP A 114 12.39 9.19 0.45
C ASP A 114 11.23 8.57 1.25
N CYS A 115 11.48 8.15 2.49
CA CYS A 115 10.45 7.69 3.39
C CYS A 115 10.23 8.70 4.51
N TRP A 116 9.16 9.47 4.43
CA TRP A 116 8.73 10.36 5.50
C TRP A 116 7.50 9.73 6.14
N ASN A 117 7.61 9.33 7.41
CA ASN A 117 6.51 8.87 8.27
C ASN A 117 6.21 9.95 9.32
#